data_AF-A0A4D9D7W8-F1
#
_entry.id   AF-A0A4D9D7W8-F1
#
_cell.length_a   1.000
_cell.length_b   1.000
_cell.length_c   1.000
_cell.angle_alpha   90.00
_cell.angle_beta   90.00
_cell.angle_gamma   90.00
#
_symmetry.space_group_name_H-M   'P 1'
#
loop_
_entity.id
_entity.type
_entity.pdbx_description
1 polymer ?
#
loop_
_entity_poly.entity_id
_entity_poly.type
_entity_poly.pdbx_seq_one_letter_code
_entity_poly.pdbx_strand_id
1 'polypeptide(L)'
;MSDFIRYKGTVIEKECWKMRKHATSEESRHALQGSDTRRWPGESRPFFDEPPAFLVAVRQLMPPQTSSLRLRADVIAALDAGVPECTNCLVELQVLALQILESMLPEEGQRESTLVNTKRNRCHSRAFYIWAPLVERSRAVLSAVSSDAPPAPSSNRPVVIYEGFWHEAKAMMDARQSSLPWKSQTIPFDLQRKVCTTPAKGKRLETVTVAEVFAYTVPGRIRQARAAVLSTIPEQAPPKVLNFVVFPDSSYDLPIFGADFVSLPGGHLVVLDFQPVSSTSLSVAETALRDIHAHYSALLPSHGEIPDAARSFFSPYYMFIRAEGDALVETTVLAAFKAYFSAYLDLVEHASPIPVEETSRLLEVREGHRKYATYRAVNDPARGMLTRMYGRSWTERLIYEVLFEQADRKLEDD
;
A
#
# COMPACT_ATOMS: atom_id res chain seq x y z
N MET A 1 32.15 7.91 40.16
CA MET A 1 31.54 7.10 41.24
C MET A 1 30.12 7.61 41.39
N SER A 2 29.16 6.98 40.71
CA SER A 2 28.19 6.04 41.31
C SER A 2 27.27 6.78 42.29
N ASP A 3 25.94 6.83 42.20
CA ASP A 3 25.02 5.83 41.67
C ASP A 3 23.56 6.33 41.82
N PHE A 4 22.61 5.66 41.15
CA PHE A 4 21.15 5.62 41.40
C PHE A 4 20.26 6.87 41.14
N ILE A 5 19.60 6.89 39.97
CA ILE A 5 18.31 7.55 39.79
C ILE A 5 17.23 6.49 39.50
N ARG A 6 16.30 6.36 40.46
CA ARG A 6 15.04 5.61 40.33
C ARG A 6 14.17 6.24 39.23
N TYR A 7 13.83 5.43 38.23
CA TYR A 7 12.73 5.71 37.30
C TYR A 7 11.40 5.79 38.05
N LYS A 8 10.66 6.89 37.90
CA LYS A 8 9.23 6.98 38.22
C LYS A 8 8.47 7.07 36.90
N GLY A 9 7.63 6.07 36.64
CA GLY A 9 6.78 5.94 35.46
C GLY A 9 5.79 7.10 35.30
N THR A 10 5.58 7.45 34.04
CA THR A 10 4.63 8.45 33.56
C THR A 10 3.20 7.93 33.60
N VAL A 11 2.25 8.86 33.65
CA VAL A 11 0.81 8.70 33.91
C VAL A 11 0.06 7.76 32.92
N ILE A 12 0.73 7.28 31.87
CA ILE A 12 0.17 6.37 30.85
C ILE A 12 0.12 4.91 31.34
N GLU A 13 0.94 4.49 32.31
CA GLU A 13 0.88 3.13 32.89
C GLU A 13 -0.32 2.91 33.82
N LYS A 14 -0.84 3.98 34.46
CA LYS A 14 -1.92 3.84 35.45
C LYS A 14 -3.29 3.51 34.84
N GLU A 15 -3.53 3.91 33.60
CA GLU A 15 -4.78 3.59 32.88
C GLU A 15 -4.71 2.18 32.24
N CYS A 16 -3.52 1.71 31.85
CA CYS A 16 -3.34 0.30 31.42
C CYS A 16 -3.41 -0.70 32.58
N TRP A 17 -3.12 -0.27 33.82
CA TRP A 17 -3.17 -1.15 35.00
C TRP A 17 -4.60 -1.42 35.50
N LYS A 18 -5.54 -0.49 35.31
CA LYS A 18 -6.95 -0.65 35.73
C LYS A 18 -7.74 -1.65 34.90
N MET A 19 -7.32 -1.95 33.67
CA MET A 19 -7.98 -2.95 32.81
C MET A 19 -7.43 -4.39 32.97
N ARG A 20 -6.39 -4.61 33.78
CA ARG A 20 -5.78 -5.94 34.00
C ARG A 20 -6.34 -6.74 35.20
N LYS A 21 -7.32 -6.23 35.95
CA LYS A 21 -7.83 -6.88 37.17
C LYS A 21 -9.18 -7.61 37.07
N HIS A 22 -9.71 -7.87 35.88
CA HIS A 22 -10.96 -8.65 35.72
C HIS A 22 -10.88 -9.88 34.83
N ALA A 23 -9.69 -10.42 34.56
CA ALA A 23 -9.55 -11.69 33.85
C ALA A 23 -8.28 -12.43 34.23
N THR A 24 -8.18 -12.90 35.47
CA THR A 24 -7.45 -14.13 35.85
C THR A 24 -7.83 -14.46 37.30
N SER A 25 -8.96 -15.12 37.49
CA SER A 25 -9.10 -16.04 38.62
C SER A 25 -8.29 -17.29 38.27
N GLU A 26 -7.37 -17.61 39.17
CA GLU A 26 -6.71 -18.89 39.43
C GLU A 26 -7.18 -20.09 38.59
N GLU A 27 -6.28 -20.62 37.76
CA GLU A 27 -5.93 -22.05 37.70
C GLU A 27 -4.89 -22.28 36.60
N SER A 28 -3.61 -22.27 36.99
CA SER A 28 -2.52 -22.82 36.18
C SER A 28 -1.38 -23.20 37.12
N ARG A 29 -1.40 -24.42 37.65
CA ARG A 29 -0.20 -25.10 38.15
C ARG A 29 -0.31 -26.60 37.86
N HIS A 30 0.82 -27.16 37.41
CA HIS A 30 1.08 -28.52 36.89
C HIS A 30 0.90 -28.65 35.36
N ALA A 31 1.87 -29.09 34.56
CA ALA A 31 3.20 -29.60 34.83
C ALA A 31 4.12 -29.35 33.61
N LEU A 32 5.38 -29.02 33.88
CA LEU A 32 6.51 -29.15 32.96
C LEU A 32 7.38 -30.28 33.51
N GLN A 33 7.48 -31.39 32.78
CA GLN A 33 8.65 -32.28 32.72
C GLN A 33 8.32 -33.46 31.79
N GLY A 34 9.17 -33.70 30.79
CA GLY A 34 9.07 -34.87 29.94
C GLY A 34 9.73 -34.70 28.58
N SER A 35 11.03 -34.97 28.54
CA SER A 35 11.83 -35.26 27.35
C SER A 35 11.18 -36.32 26.45
N ASP A 36 11.08 -36.07 25.13
CA ASP A 36 11.31 -37.13 24.14
C ASP A 36 11.66 -36.56 22.76
N THR A 37 12.81 -36.98 22.28
CA THR A 37 13.34 -36.73 20.93
C THR A 37 12.56 -37.57 19.91
N ARG A 38 11.85 -36.93 18.97
CA ARG A 38 11.42 -37.60 17.73
C ARG A 38 11.43 -36.65 16.53
N ARG A 39 12.29 -36.98 15.57
CA ARG A 39 12.39 -36.42 14.21
C ARG A 39 11.03 -36.42 13.51
N TRP A 40 10.71 -35.31 12.86
CA TRP A 40 9.69 -35.24 11.80
C TRP A 40 10.39 -35.21 10.43
N PRO A 41 9.96 -36.02 9.44
CA PRO A 41 10.50 -36.00 8.09
C PRO A 41 9.78 -34.94 7.24
N GLY A 42 10.52 -34.08 6.55
CA GLY A 42 9.95 -33.18 5.56
C GLY A 42 10.62 -31.81 5.40
N GLU A 43 11.95 -31.78 5.29
CA GLU A 43 12.63 -30.61 4.70
C GLU A 43 12.65 -30.79 3.17
N SER A 44 11.87 -29.98 2.45
CA SER A 44 12.03 -29.77 1.01
C SER A 44 12.54 -28.35 0.77
N ARG A 45 13.71 -28.27 0.14
CA ARG A 45 14.44 -27.05 -0.27
C ARG A 45 13.57 -26.09 -1.11
N PRO A 46 13.86 -24.77 -1.11
CA PRO A 46 13.15 -23.81 -1.94
C PRO A 46 13.45 -24.06 -3.43
N PHE A 47 12.37 -24.12 -4.21
CA PHE A 47 12.35 -24.39 -5.65
C PHE A 47 12.18 -23.06 -6.39
N PHE A 48 13.26 -22.31 -6.65
CA PHE A 48 13.25 -21.20 -7.61
C PHE A 48 14.67 -20.96 -8.12
N ASP A 49 15.08 -21.75 -9.11
CA ASP A 49 16.27 -21.47 -9.93
C ASP A 49 16.17 -22.08 -11.35
N GLU A 50 14.96 -22.26 -11.87
CA GLU A 50 14.77 -22.59 -13.29
C GLU A 50 13.62 -21.76 -13.90
N PRO A 51 13.77 -21.25 -15.14
CA PRO A 51 12.67 -20.61 -15.84
C PRO A 51 11.51 -21.60 -15.99
N PRO A 52 10.24 -21.15 -15.91
CA PRO A 52 9.10 -22.05 -16.00
C PRO A 52 9.23 -22.90 -17.26
N ALA A 53 9.23 -24.23 -17.10
CA ALA A 53 9.37 -25.20 -18.21
C ALA A 53 8.43 -24.92 -19.41
N PHE A 54 7.35 -24.18 -19.15
CA PHE A 54 6.43 -23.63 -20.13
C PHE A 54 7.06 -22.67 -21.16
N LEU A 55 7.91 -21.71 -20.73
CA LEU A 55 8.51 -20.72 -21.63
C LEU A 55 9.58 -21.34 -22.56
N VAL A 56 10.29 -22.35 -22.06
CA VAL A 56 11.25 -23.13 -22.85
C VAL A 56 10.52 -23.96 -23.93
N ALA A 57 9.35 -24.51 -23.60
CA ALA A 57 8.55 -25.27 -24.55
C ALA A 57 7.96 -24.40 -25.68
N VAL A 58 7.52 -23.17 -25.37
CA VAL A 58 7.01 -22.22 -26.37
C VAL A 58 8.08 -21.81 -27.38
N ARG A 59 9.33 -21.62 -26.92
CA ARG A 59 10.47 -21.26 -27.79
C ARG A 59 10.86 -22.38 -28.76
N GLN A 60 10.66 -23.65 -28.40
CA GLN A 60 11.03 -24.81 -29.23
C GLN A 60 9.97 -25.19 -30.28
N LEU A 61 8.75 -24.65 -30.19
CA LEU A 61 7.61 -25.05 -31.04
C LEU A 61 7.16 -24.01 -32.06
N MET A 62 7.84 -22.84 -32.16
CA MET A 62 7.52 -21.84 -33.19
C MET A 62 8.14 -22.24 -34.55
N PRO A 63 7.34 -22.52 -35.60
CA PRO A 63 7.88 -22.65 -36.94
C PRO A 63 8.28 -21.27 -37.51
N PRO A 64 9.24 -21.17 -38.45
CA PRO A 64 9.85 -19.89 -38.82
C PRO A 64 8.98 -18.92 -39.64
N GLN A 65 7.68 -19.17 -39.81
CA GLN A 65 6.81 -18.32 -40.63
C GLN A 65 5.37 -18.27 -40.09
N THR A 66 5.09 -17.29 -39.24
CA THR A 66 3.73 -16.81 -38.97
C THR A 66 3.70 -15.31 -39.24
N SER A 67 3.52 -14.96 -40.51
CA SER A 67 3.55 -13.59 -41.03
C SER A 67 2.29 -12.74 -40.70
N SER A 68 1.43 -13.17 -39.78
CA SER A 68 0.17 -12.48 -39.46
C SER A 68 0.03 -11.97 -38.01
N LEU A 69 0.98 -12.25 -37.12
CA LEU A 69 0.96 -11.76 -35.74
C LEU A 69 1.97 -10.62 -35.57
N ARG A 70 1.51 -9.37 -35.68
CA ARG A 70 2.34 -8.20 -35.33
C ARG A 70 2.35 -8.04 -33.81
N LEU A 71 3.34 -8.63 -33.16
CA LEU A 71 3.71 -8.28 -31.80
C LEU A 71 4.26 -6.85 -31.77
N ARG A 72 3.96 -6.10 -30.71
CA ARG A 72 4.61 -4.81 -30.47
C ARG A 72 6.11 -5.05 -30.18
N ALA A 73 6.95 -4.11 -30.59
CA ALA A 73 8.41 -4.26 -30.53
C ALA A 73 8.96 -4.39 -29.10
N ASP A 74 8.26 -3.81 -28.12
CA ASP A 74 8.52 -3.92 -26.68
C ASP A 74 8.32 -5.35 -26.16
N VAL A 75 7.32 -6.07 -26.65
CA VAL A 75 7.04 -7.48 -26.28
C VAL A 75 8.11 -8.43 -26.81
N ILE A 76 8.59 -8.20 -28.04
CA ILE A 76 9.70 -8.97 -28.63
C ILE A 76 10.99 -8.71 -27.86
N ALA A 77 11.28 -7.45 -27.52
CA ALA A 77 12.45 -7.08 -26.73
C ALA A 77 12.43 -7.71 -25.31
N ALA A 78 11.25 -7.81 -24.67
CA ALA A 78 11.10 -8.45 -23.36
C ALA A 78 11.33 -9.97 -23.41
N LEU A 79 10.89 -10.63 -24.48
CA LEU A 79 11.12 -12.06 -24.72
C LEU A 79 12.60 -12.39 -24.97
N ASP A 80 13.29 -11.55 -25.73
CA ASP A 80 14.72 -11.72 -26.01
C ASP A 80 15.60 -11.41 -24.78
N ALA A 81 15.14 -10.56 -23.86
CA ALA A 81 15.84 -10.20 -22.63
C ALA A 81 15.69 -11.22 -21.48
N GLY A 82 14.76 -12.18 -21.58
CA GLY A 82 14.61 -13.25 -20.58
C GLY A 82 14.10 -12.80 -19.21
N VAL A 83 13.44 -11.64 -19.12
CA VAL A 83 12.91 -11.08 -17.87
C VAL A 83 11.40 -10.81 -18.01
N PRO A 84 10.53 -11.34 -17.14
CA PRO A 84 9.12 -10.98 -17.14
C PRO A 84 8.92 -9.72 -16.31
N GLU A 85 9.12 -8.54 -16.90
CA GLU A 85 8.73 -7.28 -16.26
C GLU A 85 7.31 -6.86 -16.69
N CYS A 86 6.46 -6.77 -15.68
CA CYS A 86 5.03 -6.42 -15.68
C CYS A 86 4.02 -7.56 -15.91
N THR A 87 3.01 -7.60 -15.05
CA THR A 87 1.91 -8.58 -15.05
C THR A 87 1.08 -8.54 -16.33
N ASN A 88 1.03 -7.38 -17.00
CA ASN A 88 0.38 -7.26 -18.32
C ASN A 88 1.10 -8.06 -19.40
N CYS A 89 2.45 -8.15 -19.37
CA CYS A 89 3.22 -8.97 -20.32
C CYS A 89 2.93 -10.46 -20.14
N LEU A 90 2.78 -10.94 -18.90
CA LEU A 90 2.46 -12.35 -18.62
C LEU A 90 1.04 -12.72 -19.04
N VAL A 91 0.07 -11.83 -18.84
CA VAL A 91 -1.31 -12.03 -19.30
C VAL A 91 -1.37 -12.01 -20.83
N GLU A 92 -0.68 -11.08 -21.49
CA GLU A 92 -0.63 -11.04 -22.96
C GLU A 92 0.07 -12.28 -23.54
N LEU A 93 1.15 -12.77 -22.91
CA LEU A 93 1.82 -14.01 -23.33
C LEU A 93 0.94 -15.25 -23.13
N GLN A 94 0.14 -15.30 -22.06
CA GLN A 94 -0.83 -16.38 -21.83
C GLN A 94 -1.99 -16.35 -22.83
N VAL A 95 -2.52 -15.16 -23.15
CA VAL A 95 -3.55 -14.98 -24.18
C VAL A 95 -3.01 -15.37 -25.57
N LEU A 96 -1.78 -14.96 -25.89
CA LEU A 96 -1.15 -15.31 -27.17
C LEU A 96 -0.91 -16.82 -27.29
N ALA A 97 -0.45 -17.47 -26.20
CA ALA A 97 -0.27 -18.92 -26.17
C ALA A 97 -1.60 -19.67 -26.36
N LEU A 98 -2.70 -19.16 -25.79
CA LEU A 98 -4.04 -19.73 -25.98
C LEU A 98 -4.55 -19.53 -27.41
N GLN A 99 -4.37 -18.35 -28.01
CA GLN A 99 -4.76 -18.09 -29.40
C GLN A 99 -3.98 -18.97 -30.39
N ILE A 100 -2.68 -19.19 -30.14
CA ILE A 100 -1.87 -20.10 -30.93
C ILE A 100 -2.38 -21.54 -30.77
N LEU A 101 -2.69 -21.98 -29.55
CA LEU A 101 -3.23 -23.31 -29.29
C LEU A 101 -4.63 -23.52 -29.93
N GLU A 102 -5.49 -22.51 -29.90
CA GLU A 102 -6.81 -22.53 -30.55
C GLU A 102 -6.70 -22.58 -32.08
N SER A 103 -5.73 -21.87 -32.67
CA SER A 103 -5.47 -21.94 -34.12
C SER A 103 -4.96 -23.31 -34.59
N MET A 104 -4.48 -24.15 -33.67
CA MET A 104 -4.04 -25.52 -33.95
C MET A 104 -5.12 -26.58 -33.73
N LEU A 105 -6.31 -26.20 -33.25
CA LEU A 105 -7.46 -27.10 -33.14
C LEU A 105 -8.26 -27.07 -34.46
N PRO A 106 -8.59 -28.23 -35.06
CA PRO A 106 -9.44 -28.26 -36.24
C PRO A 106 -10.88 -27.83 -35.89
N GLU A 107 -11.50 -27.02 -36.75
CA GLU A 107 -12.88 -26.54 -36.56
C GLU A 107 -13.89 -27.69 -36.40
N GLU A 108 -14.84 -27.52 -35.46
CA GLU A 108 -15.95 -28.44 -35.23
C GLU A 108 -16.93 -28.40 -36.41
N GLY A 109 -16.58 -29.12 -37.47
CA GLY A 109 -17.40 -29.29 -38.67
C GLY A 109 -17.00 -30.44 -39.59
N GLN A 110 -15.85 -31.07 -39.37
CA GLN A 110 -15.41 -32.25 -40.13
C GLN A 110 -15.34 -33.51 -39.23
N ARG A 111 -16.47 -33.90 -38.66
CA ARG A 111 -16.67 -35.23 -38.09
C ARG A 111 -17.66 -36.00 -38.95
N GLU A 112 -17.25 -36.40 -40.14
CA GLU A 112 -17.63 -37.64 -40.83
C GLU A 112 -17.09 -37.63 -42.27
N SER A 113 -16.69 -38.79 -42.76
CA SER A 113 -16.07 -39.05 -44.07
C SER A 113 -14.59 -38.67 -44.24
N THR A 114 -13.69 -39.49 -43.68
CA THR A 114 -12.60 -40.11 -44.48
C THR A 114 -11.85 -41.16 -43.65
N LEU A 115 -12.35 -42.39 -43.69
CA LEU A 115 -11.56 -43.59 -43.42
C LEU A 115 -10.66 -43.84 -44.65
N VAL A 116 -9.50 -43.18 -44.70
CA VAL A 116 -8.40 -43.63 -45.57
C VAL A 116 -7.09 -43.68 -44.79
N ASN A 117 -6.53 -44.87 -44.82
CA ASN A 117 -5.44 -45.40 -44.03
C ASN A 117 -4.09 -44.75 -44.39
N THR A 118 -3.53 -43.90 -43.53
CA THR A 118 -2.08 -43.61 -43.51
C THR A 118 -1.57 -43.41 -42.09
N LYS A 119 -0.34 -43.86 -41.83
CA LYS A 119 0.38 -43.84 -40.54
C LYS A 119 0.56 -42.44 -39.90
N ARG A 120 0.01 -41.36 -40.49
CA ARG A 120 0.14 -39.97 -40.04
C ARG A 120 -0.92 -39.53 -39.00
N ASN A 121 -2.00 -40.31 -38.83
CA ASN A 121 -3.09 -39.98 -37.90
C ASN A 121 -2.91 -40.49 -36.45
N ARG A 122 -1.81 -41.19 -36.13
CA ARG A 122 -1.55 -41.63 -34.73
C ARG A 122 -0.97 -40.54 -33.82
N CYS A 123 -0.29 -39.52 -34.37
CA CYS A 123 0.25 -38.43 -33.56
C CYS A 123 -0.82 -37.39 -33.17
N HIS A 124 -1.76 -37.07 -34.07
CA HIS A 124 -2.82 -36.09 -33.80
C HIS A 124 -3.83 -36.60 -32.76
N SER A 125 -4.15 -37.89 -32.76
CA SER A 125 -5.06 -38.49 -31.77
C SER A 125 -4.48 -38.46 -30.35
N ARG A 126 -3.18 -38.72 -30.16
CA ARG A 126 -2.55 -38.75 -28.83
C ARG A 126 -2.35 -37.35 -28.23
N ALA A 127 -2.06 -36.34 -29.05
CA ALA A 127 -2.02 -34.95 -28.59
C ALA A 127 -3.42 -34.49 -28.13
N PHE A 128 -4.48 -34.81 -28.87
CA PHE A 128 -5.83 -34.40 -28.50
C PHE A 128 -6.30 -34.94 -27.13
N TYR A 129 -5.99 -36.20 -26.80
CA TYR A 129 -6.36 -36.82 -25.51
C TYR A 129 -5.50 -36.36 -24.32
N ILE A 130 -4.31 -35.80 -24.56
CA ILE A 130 -3.44 -35.26 -23.51
C ILE A 130 -3.69 -33.77 -23.30
N TRP A 131 -4.02 -33.04 -24.37
CA TRP A 131 -4.15 -31.58 -24.36
C TRP A 131 -5.57 -31.09 -24.05
N ALA A 132 -6.63 -31.81 -24.43
CA ALA A 132 -7.99 -31.40 -24.10
C ALA A 132 -8.22 -31.27 -22.57
N PRO A 133 -7.78 -32.21 -21.71
CA PRO A 133 -7.89 -32.06 -20.25
C PRO A 133 -6.99 -30.95 -19.69
N LEU A 134 -5.87 -30.65 -20.36
CA LEU A 134 -4.95 -29.58 -19.96
C LEU A 134 -5.54 -28.20 -20.29
N VAL A 135 -6.18 -28.05 -21.45
CA VAL A 135 -6.91 -26.84 -21.87
C VAL A 135 -8.15 -26.64 -21.00
N GLU A 136 -8.88 -27.69 -20.63
CA GLU A 136 -10.00 -27.60 -19.68
C GLU A 136 -9.53 -27.27 -18.26
N ARG A 137 -8.41 -27.83 -17.79
CA ARG A 137 -7.79 -27.43 -16.51
C ARG A 137 -7.29 -26.00 -16.56
N SER A 138 -6.68 -25.56 -17.66
CA SER A 138 -6.28 -24.17 -17.85
C SER A 138 -7.49 -23.23 -17.94
N ARG A 139 -8.61 -23.66 -18.53
CA ARG A 139 -9.88 -22.92 -18.54
C ARG A 139 -10.49 -22.84 -17.14
N ALA A 140 -10.41 -23.90 -16.34
CA ALA A 140 -10.84 -23.91 -14.94
C ALA A 140 -9.92 -23.08 -14.03
N VAL A 141 -8.60 -23.10 -14.28
CA VAL A 141 -7.62 -22.25 -13.60
C VAL A 141 -7.81 -20.79 -14.03
N LEU A 142 -8.09 -20.50 -15.29
CA LEU A 142 -8.41 -19.15 -15.76
C LEU A 142 -9.77 -18.68 -15.29
N SER A 143 -10.78 -19.55 -15.14
CA SER A 143 -12.05 -19.17 -14.52
C SER A 143 -11.91 -18.99 -13.01
N ALA A 144 -11.02 -19.74 -12.35
CA ALA A 144 -10.69 -19.59 -10.92
C ALA A 144 -9.84 -18.33 -10.65
N VAL A 145 -8.89 -18.02 -11.54
CA VAL A 145 -8.06 -16.80 -11.50
C VAL A 145 -8.89 -15.58 -11.96
N SER A 146 -9.87 -15.77 -12.85
CA SER A 146 -10.85 -14.72 -13.20
C SER A 146 -11.96 -14.57 -12.16
N SER A 147 -12.15 -15.53 -11.25
CA SER A 147 -13.04 -15.38 -10.09
C SER A 147 -12.33 -14.83 -8.84
N ASP A 148 -10.99 -14.81 -8.84
CA ASP A 148 -10.14 -14.16 -7.83
C ASP A 148 -9.48 -12.85 -8.33
N ALA A 149 -9.76 -12.44 -9.57
CA ALA A 149 -9.58 -11.06 -9.98
C ALA A 149 -10.67 -10.23 -9.26
N PRO A 150 -10.31 -9.19 -8.48
CA PRO A 150 -11.30 -8.32 -7.91
C PRO A 150 -12.17 -7.79 -9.06
N PRO A 151 -13.51 -7.84 -8.95
CA PRO A 151 -14.36 -7.23 -9.96
C PRO A 151 -13.88 -5.79 -10.15
N ALA A 152 -13.73 -5.36 -11.41
CA ALA A 152 -13.57 -3.95 -11.73
C ALA A 152 -14.59 -3.17 -10.88
N PRO A 153 -14.19 -2.12 -10.15
CA PRO A 153 -15.03 -1.53 -9.12
C PRO A 153 -16.39 -1.21 -9.72
N SER A 154 -17.39 -2.00 -9.33
CA SER A 154 -18.77 -1.76 -9.69
C SER A 154 -19.09 -0.36 -9.16
N SER A 155 -19.54 0.53 -10.02
CA SER A 155 -19.79 1.95 -9.76
C SER A 155 -20.89 2.24 -8.73
N ASN A 156 -21.21 1.27 -7.86
CA ASN A 156 -22.28 1.30 -6.88
C ASN A 156 -21.88 0.73 -5.51
N ARG A 157 -20.58 0.52 -5.26
CA ARG A 157 -20.11 0.21 -3.90
C ARG A 157 -20.20 1.51 -3.08
N PRO A 158 -20.79 1.51 -1.87
CA PRO A 158 -20.66 2.65 -0.98
C PRO A 158 -19.16 2.87 -0.75
N VAL A 159 -18.71 4.09 -1.05
CA VAL A 159 -17.31 4.48 -0.89
C VAL A 159 -17.01 4.48 0.59
N VAL A 160 -16.05 3.65 1.04
CA VAL A 160 -15.63 3.66 2.44
C VAL A 160 -15.09 5.04 2.75
N ILE A 161 -15.58 5.68 3.82
CA ILE A 161 -15.39 7.12 4.11
C ILE A 161 -14.03 7.71 3.65
N TYR A 162 -12.90 7.10 4.03
CA TYR A 162 -11.58 7.64 3.71
C TYR A 162 -11.02 7.23 2.33
N GLU A 163 -11.57 6.20 1.67
CA GLU A 163 -11.35 5.98 0.24
C GLU A 163 -11.85 7.20 -0.55
N GLY A 164 -12.97 7.82 -0.12
CA GLY A 164 -13.50 9.04 -0.73
C GLY A 164 -12.54 10.22 -0.65
N PHE A 165 -11.89 10.42 0.50
CA PHE A 165 -10.85 11.44 0.66
C PHE A 165 -9.65 11.18 -0.24
N TRP A 166 -9.22 9.93 -0.36
CA TRP A 166 -8.13 9.56 -1.27
C TRP A 166 -8.51 9.79 -2.74
N HIS A 167 -9.73 9.43 -3.15
CA HIS A 167 -10.21 9.69 -4.52
C HIS A 167 -10.25 11.19 -4.84
N GLU A 168 -10.69 12.01 -3.89
CA GLU A 168 -10.68 13.47 -4.05
C GLU A 168 -9.23 14.00 -4.18
N ALA A 169 -8.32 13.53 -3.33
CA ALA A 169 -6.90 13.90 -3.42
C ALA A 169 -6.32 13.52 -4.80
N LYS A 170 -6.61 12.31 -5.28
CA LYS A 170 -6.14 11.84 -6.58
C LYS A 170 -6.74 12.67 -7.73
N ALA A 171 -8.02 13.02 -7.65
CA ALA A 171 -8.66 13.89 -8.63
C ALA A 171 -8.02 15.29 -8.65
N MET A 172 -7.69 15.86 -7.49
CA MET A 172 -6.98 17.14 -7.39
C MET A 172 -5.55 17.08 -7.92
N MET A 173 -4.87 15.95 -7.75
CA MET A 173 -3.56 15.70 -8.36
C MET A 173 -3.68 15.62 -9.89
N ASP A 174 -4.65 14.86 -10.40
CA ASP A 174 -4.89 14.70 -11.84
C ASP A 174 -5.30 16.00 -12.51
N ALA A 175 -6.07 16.85 -11.83
CA ALA A 175 -6.43 18.18 -12.31
C ALA A 175 -5.21 19.09 -12.52
N ARG A 176 -4.10 18.81 -11.81
CA ARG A 176 -2.82 19.54 -11.95
C ARG A 176 -1.79 18.79 -12.80
N GLN A 177 -2.18 17.79 -13.60
CA GLN A 177 -1.23 16.99 -14.38
C GLN A 177 -0.35 17.82 -15.35
N SER A 178 -0.86 18.96 -15.84
CA SER A 178 -0.12 19.84 -16.76
C SER A 178 1.02 20.60 -16.09
N SER A 179 0.85 21.03 -14.83
CA SER A 179 1.82 21.80 -14.03
C SER A 179 2.67 20.89 -13.15
N LEU A 180 2.07 19.82 -12.64
CA LEU A 180 2.66 18.78 -11.82
C LEU A 180 2.51 17.43 -12.55
N PRO A 181 3.49 17.02 -13.38
CA PRO A 181 3.40 15.77 -14.15
C PRO A 181 3.60 14.55 -13.24
N TRP A 182 2.54 14.14 -12.54
CA TRP A 182 2.54 13.00 -11.64
C TRP A 182 2.87 11.71 -12.38
N LYS A 183 3.68 10.87 -11.73
CA LYS A 183 4.01 9.51 -12.16
C LYS A 183 3.82 8.57 -10.99
N SER A 184 3.32 7.36 -11.26
CA SER A 184 3.28 6.31 -10.25
C SER A 184 4.71 5.92 -9.85
N GLN A 185 4.92 5.71 -8.56
CA GLN A 185 6.17 5.21 -8.00
C GLN A 185 6.00 3.73 -7.64
N THR A 186 7.05 2.94 -7.87
CA THR A 186 7.02 1.51 -7.58
C THR A 186 7.03 1.27 -6.08
N ILE A 187 6.13 0.41 -5.61
CA ILE A 187 6.07 -0.12 -4.24
C ILE A 187 6.28 -1.63 -4.35
N PRO A 188 7.01 -2.29 -3.43
CA PRO A 188 7.07 -3.75 -3.38
C PRO A 188 5.68 -4.37 -3.41
N PHE A 189 5.46 -5.35 -4.29
CA PHE A 189 4.12 -5.92 -4.55
C PHE A 189 3.43 -6.40 -3.28
N ASP A 190 4.18 -7.00 -2.36
CA ASP A 190 3.67 -7.51 -1.10
C ASP A 190 3.28 -6.41 -0.09
N LEU A 191 3.74 -5.17 -0.29
CA LEU A 191 3.41 -3.99 0.51
C LEU A 191 2.32 -3.13 -0.12
N GLN A 192 2.02 -3.29 -1.42
CA GLN A 192 0.96 -2.54 -2.11
C GLN A 192 -0.44 -2.90 -1.59
N ARG A 193 -0.66 -4.18 -1.29
CA ARG A 193 -1.97 -4.66 -0.83
C ARG A 193 -1.84 -5.81 0.14
N LYS A 194 -2.51 -5.72 1.28
CA LYS A 194 -2.57 -6.79 2.28
C LYS A 194 -3.97 -6.94 2.84
N VAL A 195 -4.40 -8.18 3.02
CA VAL A 195 -5.72 -8.52 3.56
C VAL A 195 -5.54 -9.24 4.89
N CYS A 196 -6.36 -8.86 5.87
CA CYS A 196 -6.48 -9.52 7.17
C CYS A 196 -7.94 -9.86 7.41
N THR A 197 -8.22 -11.13 7.69
CA THR A 197 -9.53 -11.57 8.17
C THR A 197 -9.45 -11.75 9.69
N THR A 198 -10.27 -11.01 10.41
CA THR A 198 -10.44 -11.18 11.86
C THR A 198 -11.69 -12.03 12.09
N PRO A 199 -11.55 -13.26 12.61
CA PRO A 199 -12.69 -14.13 12.86
C PRO A 199 -13.67 -13.54 13.86
N ALA A 200 -14.95 -13.89 13.73
CA ALA A 200 -15.97 -13.57 14.72
C ALA A 200 -15.56 -14.13 16.09
N LYS A 201 -15.73 -13.33 17.15
CA LYS A 201 -15.47 -13.76 18.54
C LYS A 201 -16.49 -13.17 19.49
N GLY A 202 -17.29 -14.04 20.11
CA GLY A 202 -18.39 -13.63 20.98
C GLY A 202 -19.44 -12.83 20.20
N LYS A 203 -19.69 -11.58 20.62
CA LYS A 203 -20.63 -10.67 19.94
C LYS A 203 -20.02 -9.92 18.74
N ARG A 204 -18.72 -10.08 18.48
CA ARG A 204 -18.04 -9.39 17.36
C ARG A 204 -18.25 -10.16 16.07
N LEU A 205 -18.67 -9.44 15.02
CA LEU A 205 -18.75 -9.95 13.67
C LEU A 205 -17.35 -10.28 13.14
N GLU A 206 -17.29 -11.19 12.17
CA GLU A 206 -16.12 -11.35 11.34
C GLU A 206 -15.88 -10.07 10.55
N THR A 207 -14.61 -9.68 10.43
CA THR A 207 -14.23 -8.50 9.65
C THR A 207 -13.11 -8.83 8.68
N VAL A 208 -13.16 -8.22 7.51
CA VAL A 208 -12.06 -8.25 6.53
C VAL A 208 -11.52 -6.84 6.41
N THR A 209 -10.27 -6.64 6.81
CA THR A 209 -9.56 -5.37 6.66
C THR A 209 -8.55 -5.49 5.54
N VAL A 210 -8.62 -4.56 4.60
CA VAL A 210 -7.70 -4.46 3.46
C VAL A 210 -6.87 -3.19 3.64
N ALA A 211 -5.55 -3.33 3.60
CA ALA A 211 -4.62 -2.22 3.44
C ALA A 211 -4.22 -2.09 1.97
N GLU A 212 -4.35 -0.89 1.41
CA GLU A 212 -3.89 -0.54 0.07
C GLU A 212 -2.97 0.67 0.14
N VAL A 213 -1.85 0.60 -0.57
CA VAL A 213 -0.80 1.62 -0.52
C VAL A 213 -0.49 2.09 -1.93
N PHE A 214 -0.53 3.40 -2.10
CA PHE A 214 -0.29 4.10 -3.36
C PHE A 214 0.88 5.06 -3.19
N ALA A 215 1.72 5.19 -4.22
CA ALA A 215 2.81 6.16 -4.24
C ALA A 215 2.95 6.79 -5.63
N TYR A 216 3.22 8.10 -5.62
CA TYR A 216 3.42 8.92 -6.80
C TYR A 216 4.57 9.88 -6.59
N THR A 217 5.13 10.40 -7.68
CA THR A 217 6.21 11.38 -7.68
C THR A 217 5.96 12.42 -8.76
N VAL A 218 6.50 13.62 -8.57
CA VAL A 218 6.71 14.61 -9.63
C VAL A 218 8.21 14.81 -9.71
N PRO A 219 8.90 14.23 -10.71
CA PRO A 219 10.37 14.25 -10.76
C PRO A 219 10.94 15.66 -10.61
N GLY A 220 11.86 15.83 -9.65
CA GLY A 220 12.50 17.11 -9.36
C GLY A 220 11.61 18.13 -8.65
N ARG A 221 10.47 17.73 -8.06
CA ARG A 221 9.60 18.63 -7.31
C ARG A 221 8.93 17.97 -6.09
N ILE A 222 8.38 16.77 -6.29
CA ILE A 222 7.78 15.94 -5.23
C ILE A 222 8.51 14.61 -5.23
N ARG A 223 9.25 14.32 -4.16
CA ARG A 223 9.94 13.05 -4.00
C ARG A 223 8.93 11.90 -3.90
N GLN A 224 7.92 12.05 -3.04
CA GLN A 224 6.90 11.02 -2.84
C GLN A 224 5.59 11.63 -2.33
N ALA A 225 4.48 11.37 -3.00
CA ALA A 225 3.12 11.52 -2.49
C ALA A 225 2.54 10.12 -2.29
N ARG A 226 2.25 9.74 -1.05
CA ARG A 226 1.85 8.37 -0.72
C ARG A 226 0.64 8.29 0.19
N ALA A 227 -0.28 7.42 -0.15
CA ALA A 227 -1.50 7.15 0.61
C ALA A 227 -1.52 5.69 1.06
N ALA A 228 -1.72 5.45 2.35
CA ALA A 228 -2.07 4.14 2.90
C ALA A 228 -3.52 4.20 3.37
N VAL A 229 -4.38 3.40 2.74
CA VAL A 229 -5.81 3.33 3.00
C VAL A 229 -6.12 1.97 3.64
N LEU A 230 -6.75 1.98 4.81
CA LEU A 230 -7.28 0.77 5.43
C LEU A 230 -8.80 0.83 5.43
N SER A 231 -9.40 -0.17 4.79
CA SER A 231 -10.86 -0.32 4.68
C SER A 231 -11.28 -1.63 5.33
N THR A 232 -12.34 -1.60 6.14
CA THR A 232 -12.86 -2.77 6.84
C THR A 232 -14.29 -3.08 6.41
N ILE A 233 -14.57 -4.37 6.22
CA ILE A 233 -15.89 -4.92 5.88
C ILE A 233 -16.38 -5.75 7.08
N PRO A 234 -17.65 -5.61 7.54
CA PRO A 234 -18.66 -4.67 7.04
C PRO A 234 -18.25 -3.21 7.30
N GLU A 235 -18.73 -2.28 6.48
CA GLU A 235 -18.27 -0.89 6.47
C GLU A 235 -18.43 -0.16 7.80
N GLN A 236 -19.39 -0.55 8.64
CA GLN A 236 -19.58 0.05 9.96
C GLN A 236 -18.49 -0.39 10.96
N ALA A 237 -17.74 -1.43 10.65
CA ALA A 237 -16.69 -1.94 11.52
C ALA A 237 -15.39 -1.12 11.37
N PRO A 238 -14.74 -0.75 12.49
CA PRO A 238 -13.40 -0.20 12.47
C PRO A 238 -12.34 -1.31 12.36
N PRO A 239 -11.08 -0.98 12.00
CA PRO A 239 -10.57 0.37 11.73
C PRO A 239 -10.82 0.85 10.29
N LYS A 240 -10.95 2.16 10.12
CA LYS A 240 -10.79 2.83 8.82
C LYS A 240 -9.62 3.81 8.93
N VAL A 241 -8.71 3.82 7.97
CA VAL A 241 -7.54 4.72 8.00
C VAL A 241 -7.30 5.35 6.64
N LEU A 242 -6.92 6.63 6.64
CA LEU A 242 -6.16 7.24 5.56
C LEU A 242 -4.94 7.91 6.17
N ASN A 243 -3.76 7.46 5.75
CA ASN A 243 -2.52 8.16 5.99
C ASN A 243 -1.98 8.65 4.65
N PHE A 244 -2.18 9.93 4.35
CA PHE A 244 -1.74 10.57 3.10
C PHE A 244 -0.70 11.63 3.39
N VAL A 245 0.49 11.46 2.83
CA VAL A 245 1.65 12.33 3.06
C VAL A 245 2.30 12.70 1.74
N VAL A 246 2.65 13.97 1.57
CA VAL A 246 3.41 14.45 0.41
C VAL A 246 4.74 15.03 0.88
N PHE A 247 5.81 14.35 0.50
CA PHE A 247 7.19 14.76 0.70
C PHE A 247 7.67 15.55 -0.52
N PRO A 248 7.93 16.87 -0.38
CA PRO A 248 8.58 17.63 -1.44
C PRO A 248 10.01 17.10 -1.68
N ASP A 249 10.58 17.41 -2.84
CA ASP A 249 12.01 17.22 -3.05
C ASP A 249 12.78 18.13 -2.08
N SER A 250 13.85 17.61 -1.48
CA SER A 250 14.69 18.35 -0.52
C SER A 250 15.41 19.57 -1.12
N SER A 251 15.39 19.74 -2.44
CA SER A 251 15.80 20.98 -3.09
C SER A 251 14.81 22.13 -2.89
N TYR A 252 13.64 21.87 -2.29
CA TYR A 252 12.64 22.89 -1.96
C TYR A 252 12.45 22.97 -0.46
N ASP A 253 12.48 24.18 0.06
CA ASP A 253 12.28 24.47 1.47
C ASP A 253 10.78 24.55 1.82
N LEU A 254 10.07 23.46 1.53
CA LEU A 254 8.63 23.34 1.72
C LEU A 254 8.29 22.43 2.89
N PRO A 255 7.17 22.68 3.58
CA PRO A 255 6.67 21.75 4.59
C PRO A 255 6.22 20.43 3.94
N ILE A 256 6.11 19.38 4.75
CA ILE A 256 5.53 18.10 4.37
C ILE A 256 4.01 18.18 4.56
N PHE A 257 3.22 17.86 3.54
CA PHE A 257 1.77 17.74 3.74
C PHE A 257 1.47 16.45 4.50
N GLY A 258 0.65 16.53 5.54
CA GLY A 258 0.21 15.37 6.31
C GLY A 258 -1.29 15.36 6.57
N ALA A 259 -1.94 14.26 6.18
CA ALA A 259 -3.31 13.91 6.54
C ALA A 259 -3.32 12.50 7.19
N ASP A 260 -3.68 12.44 8.46
CA ASP A 260 -3.72 11.19 9.27
C ASP A 260 -5.10 11.03 9.88
N PHE A 261 -5.96 10.29 9.19
CA PHE A 261 -7.37 10.12 9.54
C PHE A 261 -7.62 8.68 9.97
N VAL A 262 -8.20 8.51 11.15
CA VAL A 262 -8.49 7.19 11.70
C VAL A 262 -9.88 7.16 12.31
N SER A 263 -10.63 6.11 11.98
CA SER A 263 -11.89 5.77 12.62
C SER A 263 -11.67 4.53 13.49
N LEU A 264 -11.85 4.69 14.80
CA LEU A 264 -11.84 3.63 15.79
C LEU A 264 -13.24 3.49 16.39
N PRO A 265 -13.53 2.47 17.23
CA PRO A 265 -14.84 2.35 17.89
C PRO A 265 -15.30 3.60 18.66
N GLY A 266 -14.39 4.53 19.00
CA GLY A 266 -14.67 5.77 19.73
C GLY A 266 -14.85 7.03 18.88
N GLY A 267 -15.02 6.89 17.56
CA GLY A 267 -15.20 8.00 16.61
C GLY A 267 -13.99 8.23 15.70
N HIS A 268 -13.99 9.39 15.05
CA HIS A 268 -12.94 9.80 14.12
C HIS A 268 -11.92 10.68 14.81
N LEU A 269 -10.64 10.41 14.55
CA LEU A 269 -9.52 11.29 14.87
C LEU A 269 -8.86 11.68 13.55
N VAL A 270 -8.75 12.98 13.32
CA VAL A 270 -8.30 13.55 12.04
C VAL A 270 -7.21 14.55 12.35
N VAL A 271 -6.04 14.35 11.76
CA VAL A 271 -4.93 15.30 11.82
C VAL A 271 -4.61 15.80 10.41
N LEU A 272 -4.54 17.11 10.23
CA LEU A 272 -4.27 17.75 8.94
C LEU A 272 -3.32 18.95 9.13
N ASP A 273 -2.18 18.96 8.43
CA ASP A 273 -1.17 20.01 8.61
C ASP A 273 -0.19 20.13 7.44
N PHE A 274 0.49 21.28 7.39
CA PHE A 274 1.75 21.49 6.66
C PHE A 274 2.90 21.43 7.68
N GLN A 275 3.52 20.26 7.77
CA GLN A 275 4.48 19.89 8.79
C GLN A 275 5.87 20.46 8.45
N PRO A 276 6.39 21.43 9.24
CA PRO A 276 7.64 22.11 8.90
C PRO A 276 8.86 21.19 9.07
N VAL A 277 9.87 21.43 8.24
CA VAL A 277 11.19 20.77 8.30
C VAL A 277 12.33 21.77 8.61
N SER A 278 12.01 23.06 8.61
CA SER A 278 12.92 24.19 8.80
C SER A 278 12.13 25.41 9.31
N SER A 279 12.82 26.47 9.71
CA SER A 279 12.18 27.74 10.05
C SER A 279 11.47 28.42 8.86
N THR A 280 12.04 28.31 7.66
CA THR A 280 11.44 28.86 6.43
C THR A 280 10.18 28.11 6.04
N SER A 281 10.21 26.77 6.02
CA SER A 281 9.02 25.96 5.73
C SER A 281 7.90 26.16 6.75
N LEU A 282 8.23 26.46 8.01
CA LEU A 282 7.27 26.92 9.01
C LEU A 282 6.61 28.22 8.55
N SER A 283 7.38 29.27 8.24
CA SER A 283 6.82 30.55 7.77
C SER A 283 5.96 30.41 6.51
N VAL A 284 6.34 29.51 5.60
CA VAL A 284 5.54 29.15 4.41
C VAL A 284 4.21 28.53 4.84
N ALA A 285 4.22 27.56 5.75
CA ALA A 285 3.00 26.95 6.30
C ALA A 285 2.11 28.00 6.99
N GLU A 286 2.68 28.89 7.79
CA GLU A 286 1.92 29.93 8.48
C GLU A 286 1.23 30.88 7.50
N THR A 287 1.92 31.30 6.45
CA THR A 287 1.35 32.18 5.43
C THR A 287 0.20 31.49 4.69
N ALA A 288 0.39 30.23 4.29
CA ALA A 288 -0.59 29.50 3.50
C ALA A 288 -1.82 29.05 4.31
N LEU A 289 -1.63 28.68 5.58
CA LEU A 289 -2.70 28.06 6.37
C LEU A 289 -3.48 29.03 7.26
N ARG A 290 -3.01 30.25 7.52
CA ARG A 290 -3.61 31.15 8.51
C ARG A 290 -5.13 31.31 8.37
N ASP A 291 -5.59 31.69 7.19
CA ASP A 291 -7.00 32.00 6.95
C ASP A 291 -7.84 30.72 6.82
N ILE A 292 -7.28 29.69 6.18
CA ILE A 292 -7.92 28.38 6.04
C ILE A 292 -8.14 27.76 7.43
N HIS A 293 -7.11 27.76 8.26
CA HIS A 293 -7.17 27.28 9.64
C HIS A 293 -8.16 28.09 10.45
N ALA A 294 -8.13 29.42 10.41
CA ALA A 294 -9.07 30.26 11.14
C ALA A 294 -10.53 29.96 10.77
N HIS A 295 -10.81 29.75 9.49
CA HIS A 295 -12.15 29.41 9.01
C HIS A 295 -12.63 28.06 9.57
N TYR A 296 -11.87 27.00 9.34
CA TYR A 296 -12.33 25.65 9.69
C TYR A 296 -12.22 25.33 11.18
N SER A 297 -11.29 25.95 11.93
CA SER A 297 -11.21 25.82 13.39
C SER A 297 -12.40 26.46 14.10
N ALA A 298 -13.12 27.38 13.46
CA ALA A 298 -14.41 27.88 13.95
C ALA A 298 -15.57 26.90 13.73
N LEU A 299 -15.41 25.93 12.83
CA LEU A 299 -16.46 24.99 12.41
C LEU A 299 -16.26 23.57 12.96
N LEU A 300 -15.03 23.22 13.33
CA LEU A 300 -14.64 21.85 13.68
C LEU A 300 -14.27 21.71 15.16
N PRO A 301 -14.68 20.62 15.82
CA PRO A 301 -14.32 20.36 17.21
C PRO A 301 -12.83 20.00 17.33
N SER A 302 -12.13 20.67 18.25
CA SER A 302 -10.74 20.34 18.57
C SER A 302 -10.66 19.12 19.49
N HIS A 303 -9.71 18.22 19.21
CA HIS A 303 -9.33 17.15 20.13
C HIS A 303 -8.39 17.65 21.24
N GLY A 304 -7.71 18.78 21.05
CA GLY A 304 -6.72 19.33 21.97
C GLY A 304 -5.33 19.39 21.35
N GLU A 305 -4.31 19.28 22.19
CA GLU A 305 -2.92 19.51 21.79
C GLU A 305 -2.21 18.23 21.33
N ILE A 306 -1.34 18.38 20.33
CA ILE A 306 -0.38 17.36 19.93
C ILE A 306 0.65 17.15 21.05
N PRO A 307 1.08 15.91 21.33
CA PRO A 307 2.10 15.64 22.35
C PRO A 307 3.39 16.44 22.14
N ASP A 308 3.99 16.92 23.24
CA ASP A 308 5.23 17.72 23.22
C ASP A 308 6.36 17.09 22.39
N ALA A 309 6.50 15.76 22.48
CA ALA A 309 7.51 15.01 21.73
C ALA A 309 7.34 15.13 20.21
N ALA A 310 6.12 15.37 19.72
CA ALA A 310 5.81 15.52 18.30
C ALA A 310 5.72 17.00 17.88
N ARG A 311 5.56 17.92 18.84
CA ARG A 311 5.22 19.34 18.62
C ARG A 311 6.11 20.05 17.61
N SER A 312 7.40 19.73 17.59
CA SER A 312 8.38 20.31 16.65
C SER A 312 8.14 19.98 15.18
N PHE A 313 7.33 18.96 14.88
CA PHE A 313 6.97 18.54 13.52
C PHE A 313 5.60 19.03 13.07
N PHE A 314 4.92 19.86 13.85
CA PHE A 314 3.62 20.43 13.52
C PHE A 314 3.70 21.95 13.44
N SER A 315 3.05 22.54 12.44
CA SER A 315 2.86 23.98 12.38
C SER A 315 1.92 24.44 13.52
N PRO A 316 1.81 25.74 13.83
CA PRO A 316 0.78 26.23 14.74
C PRO A 316 -0.64 26.19 14.13
N TYR A 317 -0.77 25.80 12.86
CA TYR A 317 -2.02 25.77 12.08
C TYR A 317 -2.48 24.33 11.73
N TYR A 318 -1.96 23.34 12.46
CA TYR A 318 -2.47 21.97 12.40
C TYR A 318 -3.92 21.92 12.87
N MET A 319 -4.71 21.04 12.25
CA MET A 319 -6.00 20.63 12.78
C MET A 319 -5.85 19.30 13.47
N PHE A 320 -6.33 19.21 14.71
CA PHE A 320 -6.50 17.94 15.40
C PHE A 320 -7.95 17.83 15.84
N ILE A 321 -8.72 17.04 15.10
CA ILE A 321 -10.17 17.02 15.18
C ILE A 321 -10.63 15.68 15.75
N ARG A 322 -11.60 15.74 16.65
CA ARG A 322 -12.35 14.57 17.11
C ARG A 322 -13.81 14.72 16.70
N ALA A 323 -14.27 13.88 15.78
CA ALA A 323 -15.65 13.91 15.30
C ALA A 323 -16.42 12.66 15.73
N GLU A 324 -17.68 12.86 16.11
CA GLU A 324 -18.64 11.79 16.38
C GLU A 324 -19.49 11.57 15.13
N GLY A 325 -19.40 10.37 14.56
CA GLY A 325 -20.14 9.98 13.35
C GLY A 325 -19.57 10.54 12.04
N ASP A 326 -20.04 9.97 10.94
CA ASP A 326 -19.49 10.20 9.60
C ASP A 326 -19.88 11.56 9.02
N ALA A 327 -21.05 12.11 9.37
CA ALA A 327 -21.62 13.29 8.70
C ALA A 327 -20.72 14.54 8.74
N LEU A 328 -20.11 14.85 9.89
CA LEU A 328 -19.19 15.99 10.00
C LEU A 328 -17.89 15.74 9.22
N VAL A 329 -17.46 14.48 9.12
CA VAL A 329 -16.26 14.08 8.41
C VAL A 329 -16.48 14.19 6.90
N GLU A 330 -17.58 13.65 6.39
CA GLU A 330 -17.94 13.67 4.97
C GLU A 330 -18.25 15.08 4.43
N THR A 331 -18.54 16.04 5.32
CA THR A 331 -18.86 17.42 4.93
C THR A 331 -17.72 18.39 5.27
N THR A 332 -17.66 18.87 6.51
CA THR A 332 -16.76 19.95 6.92
C THR A 332 -15.30 19.52 6.93
N VAL A 333 -14.98 18.29 7.37
CA VAL A 333 -13.59 17.79 7.34
C VAL A 333 -13.13 17.57 5.91
N LEU A 334 -13.99 17.02 5.02
CA LEU A 334 -13.67 16.90 3.60
C LEU A 334 -13.41 18.26 2.96
N ALA A 335 -14.21 19.27 3.27
CA ALA A 335 -13.98 20.64 2.80
C ALA A 335 -12.64 21.20 3.30
N ALA A 336 -12.33 21.02 4.58
CA ALA A 336 -11.04 21.43 5.16
C ALA A 336 -9.86 20.72 4.49
N PHE A 337 -9.96 19.40 4.30
CA PHE A 337 -8.97 18.59 3.59
C PHE A 337 -8.70 19.13 2.18
N LYS A 338 -9.75 19.37 1.40
CA LYS A 338 -9.64 19.94 0.05
C LYS A 338 -8.98 21.32 0.05
N ALA A 339 -9.36 22.18 1.00
CA ALA A 339 -8.78 23.52 1.10
C ALA A 339 -7.28 23.47 1.43
N TYR A 340 -6.88 22.69 2.44
CA TYR A 340 -5.47 22.49 2.80
C TYR A 340 -4.69 21.86 1.66
N PHE A 341 -5.20 20.78 1.06
CA PHE A 341 -4.46 20.09 0.00
C PHE A 341 -4.36 20.93 -1.27
N SER A 342 -5.38 21.74 -1.60
CA SER A 342 -5.30 22.68 -2.71
C SER A 342 -4.22 23.72 -2.46
N ALA A 343 -4.21 24.35 -1.28
CA ALA A 343 -3.18 25.33 -0.92
C ALA A 343 -1.78 24.72 -0.94
N TYR A 344 -1.64 23.44 -0.56
CA TYR A 344 -0.36 22.74 -0.61
C TYR A 344 0.15 22.58 -2.04
N LEU A 345 -0.74 22.15 -2.94
CA LEU A 345 -0.40 21.98 -4.34
C LEU A 345 -0.07 23.32 -5.01
N ASP A 346 -0.77 24.40 -4.65
CA ASP A 346 -0.42 25.77 -5.08
C ASP A 346 0.99 26.17 -4.61
N LEU A 347 1.34 25.87 -3.35
CA LEU A 347 2.70 26.10 -2.85
C LEU A 347 3.73 25.33 -3.67
N VAL A 348 3.49 24.05 -3.94
CA VAL A 348 4.42 23.20 -4.69
C VAL A 348 4.60 23.69 -6.13
N GLU A 349 3.54 24.16 -6.80
CA GLU A 349 3.61 24.68 -8.17
C GLU A 349 4.47 25.95 -8.27
N HIS A 350 4.35 26.85 -7.30
CA HIS A 350 5.01 28.16 -7.33
C HIS A 350 6.36 28.21 -6.61
N ALA A 351 6.74 27.13 -5.91
CA ALA A 351 8.00 27.07 -5.20
C ALA A 351 9.21 27.16 -6.15
N SER A 352 10.20 27.93 -5.72
CA SER A 352 11.52 27.97 -6.37
C SER A 352 12.49 27.05 -5.62
N PRO A 353 13.36 26.32 -6.33
CA PRO A 353 14.36 25.49 -5.68
C PRO A 353 15.35 26.38 -4.90
N ILE A 354 15.90 25.84 -3.83
CA ILE A 354 17.01 26.42 -3.09
C ILE A 354 18.22 26.47 -4.04
N PRO A 355 18.85 27.64 -4.24
CA PRO A 355 20.08 27.76 -5.03
C PRO A 355 21.16 26.79 -4.55
N VAL A 356 21.92 26.21 -5.48
CA VAL A 356 22.93 25.17 -5.17
C VAL A 356 24.04 25.73 -4.26
N GLU A 357 24.30 27.04 -4.36
CA GLU A 357 25.26 27.78 -3.57
C GLU A 357 24.83 27.91 -2.09
N GLU A 358 23.52 27.81 -1.79
CA GLU A 358 22.98 27.80 -0.43
C GLU A 358 23.11 26.41 0.23
N THR A 359 24.32 25.84 0.19
CA THR A 359 24.60 24.46 0.66
C THR A 359 24.16 24.23 2.12
N SER A 360 24.37 25.21 3.01
CA SER A 360 23.95 25.09 4.41
C SER A 360 22.44 24.92 4.56
N ARG A 361 21.65 25.64 3.75
CA ARG A 361 20.19 25.57 3.76
C ARG A 361 19.69 24.25 3.17
N LEU A 362 20.29 23.79 2.07
CA LEU A 362 20.03 22.46 1.50
C LEU A 362 20.27 21.35 2.52
N LEU A 363 21.36 21.44 3.29
CA LEU A 363 21.67 20.47 4.35
C LEU A 363 20.67 20.55 5.51
N GLU A 364 20.27 21.75 5.93
CA GLU A 364 19.25 21.95 6.97
C GLU A 364 17.92 21.31 6.56
N VAL A 365 17.43 21.56 5.34
CA VAL A 365 16.17 21.01 4.84
C VAL A 365 16.24 19.48 4.77
N ARG A 366 17.32 18.92 4.20
CA ARG A 366 17.53 17.46 4.15
C ARG A 366 17.52 16.83 5.53
N GLU A 367 18.19 17.46 6.50
CA GLU A 367 18.22 17.00 7.88
C GLU A 367 16.84 17.10 8.54
N GLY A 368 16.07 18.15 8.26
CA GLY A 368 14.69 18.30 8.72
C GLY A 368 13.79 17.17 8.22
N HIS A 369 13.85 16.86 6.92
CA HIS A 369 13.14 15.72 6.33
C HIS A 369 13.53 14.39 6.99
N ARG A 370 14.84 14.17 7.21
CA ARG A 370 15.37 12.95 7.84
C ARG A 370 14.89 12.81 9.28
N LYS A 371 14.94 13.89 10.08
CA LYS A 371 14.43 13.92 11.46
C LYS A 371 12.94 13.64 11.51
N TYR A 372 12.15 14.27 10.62
CA TYR A 372 10.73 14.02 10.50
C TYR A 372 10.44 12.55 10.19
N ALA A 373 11.07 12.00 9.14
CA ALA A 373 10.86 10.63 8.71
C ALA A 373 11.24 9.64 9.82
N THR A 374 12.38 9.86 10.47
CA THR A 374 12.85 9.03 11.59
C THR A 374 11.89 9.08 12.77
N TYR A 375 11.45 10.28 13.17
CA TYR A 375 10.51 10.45 14.27
C TYR A 375 9.18 9.73 13.98
N ARG A 376 8.61 9.93 12.79
CA ARG A 376 7.34 9.33 12.40
C ARG A 376 7.44 7.82 12.25
N ALA A 377 8.54 7.30 11.69
CA ALA A 377 8.76 5.87 11.60
C ALA A 377 8.81 5.23 12.99
N VAL A 378 9.63 5.77 13.91
CA VAL A 378 9.80 5.24 15.27
C VAL A 378 8.50 5.32 16.09
N ASN A 379 7.77 6.44 15.97
CA ASN A 379 6.60 6.73 16.79
C ASN A 379 5.27 6.52 16.04
N ASP A 380 5.28 5.72 14.97
CA ASP A 380 4.08 5.50 14.15
C ASP A 380 2.93 4.94 15.03
N PRO A 381 1.81 5.67 15.17
CA PRO A 381 0.72 5.26 16.07
C PRO A 381 -0.03 4.02 15.56
N ALA A 382 0.05 3.73 14.26
CA ALA A 382 -0.59 2.56 13.66
C ALA A 382 0.25 1.29 13.78
N ARG A 383 1.56 1.38 14.08
CA ARG A 383 2.49 0.23 14.20
C ARG A 383 1.92 -0.93 15.00
N GLY A 384 1.37 -0.67 16.19
CA GLY A 384 0.81 -1.71 17.04
C GLY A 384 -0.44 -2.38 16.45
N MET A 385 -1.27 -1.61 15.73
CA MET A 385 -2.46 -2.12 15.04
C MET A 385 -2.08 -2.93 13.80
N LEU A 386 -1.19 -2.39 12.95
CA LEU A 386 -0.69 -3.05 11.76
C LEU A 386 0.02 -4.37 12.10
N THR A 387 0.83 -4.39 13.15
CA THR A 387 1.53 -5.60 13.61
C THR A 387 0.55 -6.72 13.99
N ARG A 388 -0.57 -6.38 14.64
CA ARG A 388 -1.60 -7.37 15.00
C ARG A 388 -2.35 -7.91 13.79
N MET A 389 -2.59 -7.08 12.77
CA MET A 389 -3.37 -7.47 11.59
C MET A 389 -2.53 -8.18 10.52
N TYR A 390 -1.31 -7.72 10.29
CA TYR A 390 -0.49 -8.10 9.12
C TYR A 390 0.86 -8.71 9.50
N GLY A 391 1.21 -8.74 10.79
CA GLY A 391 2.46 -9.27 11.31
C GLY A 391 3.59 -8.23 11.38
N ARG A 392 4.58 -8.49 12.25
CA ARG A 392 5.72 -7.58 12.51
C ARG A 392 6.53 -7.30 11.24
N SER A 393 6.95 -8.36 10.53
CA SER A 393 7.81 -8.23 9.34
C SER A 393 7.19 -7.31 8.28
N TRP A 394 5.93 -7.54 7.92
CA TRP A 394 5.22 -6.69 6.95
C TRP A 394 5.08 -5.25 7.44
N THR A 395 4.78 -5.06 8.73
CA THR A 395 4.59 -3.74 9.34
C THR A 395 5.86 -2.90 9.33
N GLU A 396 6.98 -3.46 9.78
CA GLU A 396 8.25 -2.74 9.81
C GLU A 396 8.74 -2.42 8.39
N ARG A 397 8.58 -3.36 7.44
CA ARG A 397 8.89 -3.10 6.03
C ARG A 397 8.00 -1.99 5.46
N LEU A 398 6.69 -2.02 5.69
CA LEU A 398 5.81 -0.94 5.24
C LEU A 398 6.27 0.42 5.79
N ILE A 399 6.52 0.52 7.10
CA ILE A 399 6.89 1.78 7.76
C ILE A 399 8.21 2.32 7.19
N TYR A 400 9.25 1.50 7.09
CA TYR A 400 10.60 1.97 6.76
C TYR A 400 10.98 1.87 5.28
N GLU A 401 10.28 1.08 4.46
CA GLU A 401 10.54 0.98 3.01
C GLU A 401 9.60 1.86 2.19
N VAL A 402 8.41 2.17 2.71
CA VAL A 402 7.37 2.88 1.94
C VAL A 402 6.91 4.14 2.63
N LEU A 403 6.45 4.07 3.90
CA LEU A 403 5.84 5.23 4.54
C LEU A 403 6.84 6.34 4.87
N PHE A 404 8.07 5.95 5.24
CA PHE A 404 9.15 6.83 5.69
C PHE A 404 10.53 6.33 5.22
N GLU A 405 10.73 6.19 3.90
CA GLU A 405 11.95 5.63 3.27
C GLU A 405 13.29 6.27 3.67
N GLN A 406 13.27 7.51 4.17
CA GLN A 406 14.45 8.27 4.61
C GLN A 406 14.68 8.22 6.13
N ALA A 407 13.90 7.42 6.85
CA ALA A 407 14.08 7.24 8.28
C ALA A 407 15.38 6.48 8.59
N ASP A 408 16.09 6.91 9.63
CA ASP A 408 17.20 6.12 10.16
C ASP A 408 16.65 4.80 10.71
N ARG A 409 17.24 3.68 10.26
CA ARG A 409 17.02 2.38 10.89
C ARG A 409 18.07 2.19 11.96
N LYS A 410 17.64 1.89 13.19
CA LYS A 410 18.53 1.19 14.10
C LYS A 410 18.66 -0.22 13.53
N LEU A 411 19.85 -0.61 13.12
CA LEU A 411 20.16 -2.01 12.88
C LEU A 411 19.94 -2.71 14.23
N GLU A 412 18.88 -3.49 14.36
CA GLU A 412 18.77 -4.46 15.45
C GLU A 412 19.80 -5.53 15.11
N ASP A 413 20.85 -5.68 15.94
CA ASP A 413 21.77 -6.82 15.84
C ASP A 413 20.93 -8.09 16.10
N ASP A 414 20.68 -8.86 15.04
CA ASP A 414 19.95 -10.15 15.07
C ASP A 414 20.66 -11.22 15.91
#